data_AF-A0A2J8RH54-F1
#
_entry.id   AF-A0A2J8RH54-F1
#
_cell.length_a   1.000
_cell.length_b   1.000
_cell.length_c   1.000
_cell.angle_alpha   90.00
_cell.angle_beta   90.00
_cell.angle_gamma   90.00
#
_symmetry.space_group_name_H-M   'P 1'
#
loop_
_entity.id
_entity.type
_entity.pdbx_description
1 polymer ?
#
loop_
_entity_poly.entity_id
_entity_poly.type
_entity_poly.pdbx_seq_one_letter_code
_entity_poly.pdbx_strand_id
1 'polypeptide(L)' 'MGSAFERVVRRVVQELDHGGELIPVTSLQSSTGFQPYCLVVRKPSSSW' A
#
# COMPACT_ATOMS: atom_id res chain seq x y z
N MET A 1 -4.79 -18.02 -2.88
CA MET A 1 -5.95 -17.13 -2.67
C MET A 1 -5.45 -15.86 -2.02
N GLY A 2 -5.58 -14.71 -2.67
CA GLY A 2 -5.20 -13.42 -2.06
C GLY A 2 -6.14 -13.06 -0.92
N SER A 3 -5.65 -12.33 0.09
CA SER A 3 -6.49 -11.91 1.21
C SER A 3 -7.62 -10.99 0.74
N ALA A 4 -8.77 -11.02 1.42
CA ALA A 4 -9.89 -10.12 1.10
C ALA A 4 -9.46 -8.65 1.21
N PHE A 5 -8.62 -8.34 2.19
CA PHE A 5 -8.04 -7.02 2.40
C PHE A 5 -7.23 -6.55 1.19
N GLU A 6 -6.27 -7.35 0.75
CA GLU A 6 -5.41 -7.03 -0.40
C GLU A 6 -6.24 -6.81 -1.67
N ARG A 7 -7.29 -7.62 -1.88
CA ARG A 7 -8.19 -7.48 -3.03
C ARG A 7 -8.92 -6.13 -3.03
N VAL A 8 -9.39 -5.68 -1.87
CA VAL A 8 -10.07 -4.38 -1.72
C VAL A 8 -9.08 -3.25 -1.96
N VAL A 9 -7.92 -3.26 -1.29
CA VAL A 9 -6.91 -2.20 -1.43
C VAL A 9 -6.46 -2.06 -2.88
N ARG A 10 -6.20 -3.17 -3.58
CA ARG A 10 -5.82 -3.14 -5.01
C ARG A 10 -6.91 -2.52 -5.89
N ARG A 11 -8.19 -2.86 -5.68
CA ARG A 11 -9.29 -2.23 -6.43
C ARG A 11 -9.41 -0.74 -6.16
N VAL A 12 -9.25 -0.34 -4.90
CA VAL A 12 -9.29 1.08 -4.53
C VAL A 12 -8.21 1.87 -5.26
N VAL A 13 -6.96 1.40 -5.24
CA VAL A 13 -5.86 2.07 -5.95
C VAL A 13 -6.09 2.07 -7.46
N GLN A 14 -6.54 0.95 -8.03
CA GLN A 14 -6.83 0.84 -9.46
C GLN A 14 -7.86 1.87 -9.94
N GLU A 15 -8.90 2.13 -9.15
CA GLU A 15 -9.96 3.08 -9.54
C GLU A 15 -9.59 4.54 -9.20
N LEU A 16 -8.92 4.79 -8.07
CA LEU A 16 -8.66 6.14 -7.58
C LEU A 16 -7.38 6.78 -8.09
N ASP A 17 -6.36 5.99 -8.39
CA ASP A 17 -5.05 6.53 -8.74
C ASP A 17 -4.41 5.77 -9.90
N HIS A 18 -4.74 6.23 -11.10
CA HIS A 18 -4.10 5.77 -12.33
C HIS A 18 -2.67 6.35 -12.50
N GLY A 19 -2.29 7.35 -11.68
CA GLY A 19 -0.99 8.02 -11.73
C GLY A 19 0.12 7.31 -10.96
N GLY A 20 -0.23 6.36 -10.09
CA GLY A 20 0.71 5.47 -9.40
C GLY A 20 1.44 6.11 -8.21
N GLU A 21 0.89 7.17 -7.64
CA GLU A 21 1.40 7.82 -6.42
C GLU A 21 0.99 7.06 -5.14
N LEU A 22 -0.17 6.40 -5.16
CA LEU A 22 -0.71 5.61 -4.06
C LEU A 22 -0.03 4.24 -3.99
N ILE A 23 0.71 4.03 -2.91
CA ILE A 23 1.31 2.72 -2.58
C ILE A 23 0.30 1.91 -1.76
N PRO A 24 -0.16 0.74 -2.24
CA PRO A 24 -1.11 -0.08 -1.50
C PRO A 24 -0.47 -0.70 -0.25
N VAL A 25 -1.19 -0.63 0.87
CA VAL A 25 -0.80 -1.34 2.09
C VAL A 25 -1.00 -2.85 1.96
N THR A 26 -0.11 -3.62 2.60
CA THR A 26 -0.05 -5.09 2.43
C THR A 26 -0.70 -5.88 3.56
N SER A 27 -0.89 -5.28 4.74
CA SER A 27 -1.49 -5.93 5.91
C SER A 27 -2.42 -4.97 6.66
N LEU A 28 -3.52 -5.52 7.20
CA LEU A 28 -4.46 -4.79 8.05
C LEU A 28 -3.84 -4.40 9.40
N GLN A 29 -2.90 -5.20 9.91
CA GLN A 29 -2.25 -4.87 11.20
C GLN A 29 -1.38 -3.62 11.05
N SER A 30 -0.61 -3.52 9.96
CA SER A 30 0.26 -2.37 9.71
C SER A 30 -0.51 -1.16 9.19
N SER A 31 -1.70 -1.33 8.58
CA SER A 31 -2.49 -0.21 8.03
C SER A 31 -2.79 0.89 9.06
N THR A 32 -2.99 0.50 10.32
CA THR A 32 -3.26 1.43 11.43
C THR A 32 -2.09 2.38 11.73
N GLY A 33 -0.86 1.98 11.40
CA GLY A 33 0.35 2.77 11.63
C GLY A 33 0.70 3.74 10.50
N PHE A 34 0.05 3.63 9.33
CA PHE A 34 0.24 4.57 8.23
C PHE A 34 -0.76 5.72 8.37
N GLN A 35 -0.35 6.77 9.08
CA GLN A 35 -1.12 8.01 9.28
C GLN A 35 -0.36 9.21 8.69
N PRO A 36 -1.04 10.35 8.45
CA PRO A 36 -0.36 11.58 8.05
C PRO A 36 0.77 11.94 9.04
N TYR A 37 1.89 12.43 8.50
CA TYR A 37 3.10 12.80 9.24
C TYR A 37 3.91 11.63 9.83
N CYS A 38 3.52 10.37 9.60
CA CYS A 38 4.37 9.22 9.94
C CYS A 38 5.47 9.03 8.90
N LEU A 39 6.73 9.10 9.33
CA LEU A 39 7.88 8.75 8.48
C LEU A 39 7.92 7.24 8.24
N VAL A 40 8.24 6.84 7.01
CA VAL A 40 8.36 5.44 6.60
C VAL A 40 9.75 5.15 6.07
N VAL A 41 10.21 3.91 6.26
CA VAL A 41 11.52 3.45 5.77
C VAL A 41 11.29 2.43 4.67
N ARG A 42 11.89 2.69 3.49
CA ARG A 42 11.97 1.71 2.40
C ARG A 42 13.38 1.16 2.35
N LYS A 43 13.52 -0.17 2.29
CA LYS A 43 14.83 -0.79 2.03
C LYS A 43 15.33 -0.35 0.64
N PRO A 44 16.66 -0.17 0.46
CA PRO A 44 17.24 0.03 -0.87
C PRO A 44 16.73 -1.04 -1.83
N SER A 45 16.41 -0.64 -3.07
CA SER A 45 15.92 -1.60 -4.05
C SER A 45 17.02 -2.63 -4.33
N SER A 46 16.69 -3.90 -4.20
CA SER A 46 17.61 -5.00 -4.52
C SER A 46 17.79 -5.19 -6.02
N SER A 47 16.88 -4.65 -6.82
CA SER A 47 16.87 -4.70 -8.28
C SER A 47 16.39 -3.38 -8.85
N TRP A 48 16.78 -3.12 -10.11
CA TRP A 48 16.16 -2.12 -10.96
C TRP A 48 14.88 -2.68 -11.58
#